data_AF-A0A2G7T575-F1
#
_entry.id   AF-A0A2G7T575-F1
#
_cell.length_a   1.000
_cell.length_b   1.000
_cell.length_c   1.000
_cell.angle_alpha   90.00
_cell.angle_beta   90.00
_cell.angle_gamma   90.00
#
_symmetry.space_group_name_H-M   'P 1'
#
loop_
_entity.id
_entity.type
_entity.pdbx_description
1 polymer ?
#
loop_
_entity_poly.entity_id
_entity_poly.type
_entity_poly.pdbx_seq_one_letter_code
_entity_poly.pdbx_strand_id
1 'polypeptide(L)' 'MSHALFLDELISTLGAEVAQRGDDVPERYHTDWSGTPPQRPLALVRPRSTDEVSAL' A
#
# COMPACT_ATOMS: atom_id res chain seq x y z
N MET A 1 17.17 3.96 3.37
CA MET A 1 16.26 4.64 2.42
C MET A 1 15.21 5.41 3.21
N SER A 2 14.70 6.52 2.66
CA SER A 2 13.52 7.18 3.23
C SER A 2 12.25 6.44 2.81
N HIS A 3 11.14 6.61 3.55
CA HIS A 3 9.85 6.05 3.16
C HIS A 3 9.42 6.52 1.76
N ALA A 4 9.67 7.79 1.42
CA ALA A 4 9.35 8.33 0.10
C ALA A 4 10.08 7.58 -1.03
N LEU A 5 11.40 7.36 -0.89
CA LEU A 5 12.17 6.63 -1.90
C LEU A 5 11.69 5.17 -2.06
N PHE A 6 11.38 4.50 -0.95
CA PHE A 6 10.85 3.15 -0.98
C PHE A 6 9.48 3.07 -1.67
N LEU A 7 8.58 4.00 -1.38
CA LEU A 7 7.25 4.04 -1.99
C LEU A 7 7.30 4.32 -3.50
N ASP A 8 8.24 5.15 -3.95
CA ASP A 8 8.46 5.42 -5.37
C ASP A 8 8.93 4.15 -6.11
N GLU A 9 9.88 3.41 -5.52
CA GLU A 9 10.39 2.14 -6.07
C GLU A 9 9.31 1.05 -6.09
N LEU A 10 8.54 0.92 -5.01
CA LEU A 10 7.43 -0.01 -4.89
C LEU A 10 6.39 0.20 -5.99
N ILE A 11 5.93 1.44 -6.18
CA ILE A 11 4.92 1.79 -7.19
C ILE A 11 5.50 1.65 -8.59
N SER A 12 6.78 1.98 -8.80
CA SER A 12 7.45 1.76 -10.09
C SER A 12 7.57 0.27 -10.44
N THR A 13 7.74 -0.60 -9.44
CA THR A 13 7.94 -2.05 -9.64
C THR A 13 6.62 -2.76 -9.91
N LEU A 14 5.55 -2.42 -9.19
CA LEU A 14 4.26 -3.11 -9.27
C LEU A 14 3.21 -2.41 -10.14
N GLY A 15 3.41 -1.11 -10.40
CA GLY A 15 2.45 -0.26 -11.11
C GLY A 15 1.36 0.33 -10.21
N ALA A 16 0.82 1.48 -10.63
CA ALA A 16 -0.14 2.28 -9.84
C ALA A 16 -1.52 1.63 -9.64
N GLU A 17 -1.87 0.59 -10.42
CA GLU A 17 -3.09 -0.19 -10.16
C GLU A 17 -2.93 -1.15 -8.97
N VAL A 18 -1.70 -1.65 -8.78
CA VAL A 18 -1.34 -2.65 -7.77
C VAL A 18 -0.90 -1.97 -6.48
N ALA A 19 -0.07 -0.93 -6.53
CA ALA A 19 0.42 -0.20 -5.36
C ALA A 19 -0.02 1.27 -5.39
N GLN A 20 -0.62 1.75 -4.29
CA GLN A 20 -1.12 3.11 -4.13
C GLN A 20 -0.50 3.76 -2.89
N ARG A 21 -0.17 5.06 -2.95
CA ARG A 21 0.32 5.80 -1.78
C ARG A 21 -0.80 5.95 -0.76
N GLY A 22 -0.43 6.09 0.51
CA GLY A 22 -1.36 6.29 1.63
C GLY A 22 -2.41 7.38 1.40
N ASP A 23 -2.03 8.46 0.72
CA ASP A 23 -2.93 9.58 0.40
C ASP A 23 -4.06 9.21 -0.57
N ASP A 24 -3.86 8.17 -1.38
CA ASP A 24 -4.83 7.65 -2.33
C ASP A 24 -5.66 6.48 -1.75
N VAL A 25 -5.37 6.04 -0.51
CA VAL A 25 -6.03 4.88 0.12
C VAL A 25 -7.40 5.28 0.69
N PRO A 26 -8.51 4.66 0.22
CA PRO A 26 -9.84 4.91 0.77
C PRO A 26 -9.94 4.68 2.28
N GLU A 27 -10.70 5.53 2.99
CA GLU A 27 -10.88 5.47 4.46
C GLU A 27 -11.37 4.12 4.98
N ARG A 28 -12.12 3.36 4.16
CA ARG A 28 -12.57 2.00 4.50
C ARG A 28 -11.42 1.01 4.79
N TYR A 29 -10.20 1.34 4.39
CA TYR A 29 -8.99 0.52 4.61
C TYR A 29 -8.10 1.07 5.74
N HIS A 30 -8.55 2.09 6.48
CA HIS A 30 -7.76 2.67 7.58
C HIS A 30 -8.00 1.98 8.92
N THR A 31 -9.02 1.13 9.02
CA THR A 31 -9.36 0.40 10.25
C THR A 31 -9.92 -0.97 9.93
N ASP A 32 -9.89 -1.84 10.92
CA ASP A 32 -10.48 -3.18 10.89
C ASP A 32 -11.69 -3.24 11.86
N TRP A 33 -12.16 -4.45 12.15
CA TRP A 33 -13.29 -4.66 13.05
C TRP A 33 -12.93 -4.60 14.54
N SER A 34 -11.66 -4.36 14.91
CA SER A 34 -11.17 -4.38 16.30
C SER A 34 -11.64 -3.19 17.15
N GLY A 35 -12.14 -2.12 16.52
CA GLY A 35 -12.52 -0.88 17.20
C GLY A 35 -11.35 0.06 17.52
N THR A 36 -10.16 -0.22 16.99
CA THR A 36 -9.02 0.70 17.07
C THR A 36 -9.26 1.97 16.23
N PRO A 37 -8.79 3.15 16.67
CA PRO A 37 -8.93 4.37 15.89
C PRO A 37 -8.31 4.21 14.48
N PRO A 38 -8.97 4.66 13.40
CA PRO A 38 -8.44 4.54 12.05
C PRO A 38 -7.07 5.19 11.90
N GLN A 39 -6.17 4.53 11.16
CA GLN A 39 -4.84 5.02 10.81
C GLN A 39 -4.60 4.91 9.31
N ARG A 40 -4.06 5.98 8.71
CA ARG A 40 -3.69 5.97 7.30
C ARG A 40 -2.43 5.12 7.10
N PRO A 41 -2.45 4.08 6.25
CA PRO A 41 -1.25 3.31 5.95
C PRO A 41 -0.28 4.11 5.06
N LEU A 42 0.99 3.71 5.01
CA LEU A 42 1.96 4.31 4.08
C LEU A 42 1.62 4.02 2.61
N ALA A 43 1.06 2.84 2.33
CA ALA A 43 0.59 2.41 1.03
C ALA A 43 -0.45 1.28 1.15
N LEU A 44 -1.24 1.10 0.11
CA LEU A 44 -2.08 -0.09 -0.11
C LEU A 44 -1.58 -0.84 -1.34
N VAL A 45 -1.25 -2.12 -1.16
CA VAL A 45 -0.85 -3.02 -2.26
C VAL A 45 -1.91 -4.09 -2.46
N ARG A 46 -2.30 -4.34 -3.71
CA ARG A 46 -3.27 -5.36 -4.13
C ARG A 46 -2.70 -6.23 -5.25
N PRO A 47 -1.76 -7.13 -4.94
CA PRO A 47 -1.16 -8.03 -5.92
C PRO A 47 -2.19 -8.92 -6.59
N ARG A 48 -1.96 -9.25 -7.87
CA ARG A 48 -2.77 -10.17 -8.68
C ARG A 48 -2.18 -11.57 -8.76
N SER A 49 -0.95 -11.75 -8.28
CA SER A 49 -0.24 -13.03 -8.27
C SER A 49 0.65 -13.16 -7.02
N THR A 50 1.07 -14.39 -6.73
CA THR A 50 2.05 -14.67 -5.66
C THR A 50 3.45 -14.16 -6.01
N ASP A 51 3.76 -14.05 -7.29
CA ASP A 51 5.05 -13.53 -7.76
C ASP A 51 5.16 -12.03 -7.46
N GLU A 52 4.07 -11.27 -7.66
CA GLU A 52 3.99 -9.86 -7.27
C GLU A 52 4.11 -9.66 -5.76
N VAL A 53 3.55 -10.57 -4.95
CA VAL A 53 3.75 -10.55 -3.49
C VAL A 53 5.23 -10.78 -3.15
N SER A 54 5.91 -11.64 -3.90
CA SER A 54 7.32 -11.98 -3.68
C SER A 54 8.29 -10.90 -4.15
N ALA A 55 7.82 -9.95 -4.97
CA ALA A 55 8.59 -8.80 -5.44
C ALA A 55 8.49 -7.57 -4.51
N LEU A 56 7.73 -7.66 -3.42
CA LEU A 56 7.62 -6.66 -2.35
C LEU A 56 8.82 -6.70 -1.40
#